data_AF-A0A3M2DYN0-F1
#
_entry.id   AF-A0A3M2DYN0-F1
#
_cell.length_a   1.000
_cell.length_b   1.000
_cell.length_c   1.000
_cell.angle_alpha   90.00
_cell.angle_beta   90.00
_cell.angle_gamma   90.00
#
_symmetry.space_group_name_H-M   'P 1'
#
loop_
_entity.id
_entity.type
_entity.pdbx_description
1 polymer ?
#
loop_
_entity_poly.entity_id
_entity_poly.type
_entity_poly.pdbx_seq_one_letter_code
_entity_poly.pdbx_strand_id
1 'polypeptide(L)'
;MANEIPNAFYAQSGGVTAVINASAAGVIETARQHPDRIGKVYAGRNGIIGALLEDLIDTSLESDEAIAALKHTPSGAFGSCRYKLKSLEENKAEYERLIEVFRAHNIRYFFYNGGGDSMDTAHKVSMLSERMNFPIQCIGIPKTVDNDLPITDNCPGFGSVAKYVAVSIKEAAFDVASMAKTSTKVFVLEVMGRHAGWIAAAGGLAAEREGDAPHVILFPEIPFDQEAFLARVKHAVETWGYCALVVSEGVRTADGQFLSDAGTTDAFGHKQLGGVAPLIAQMVKQHLGYKYHWAVADYLQRAARHIASKTDVEQAYAMGKAAVEMALAGKNAVMPTIERLSDAPYRWQVGEAPLSAVANVEKKLPRDFITADGFGITEKARRYLQPLIEGEDYPPYVNGLPYYVRLKNILVPKKLPEDFTL
;
A
#
# COMPACT_ATOMS: atom_id res chain seq x y z
N MET A 1 -16.50 -36.07 19.91
CA MET A 1 -16.11 -35.71 18.52
C MET A 1 -14.69 -35.19 18.62
N ALA A 2 -13.72 -35.79 17.93
CA ALA A 2 -12.37 -35.23 17.88
C ALA A 2 -12.48 -33.78 17.41
N ASN A 3 -11.91 -32.82 18.14
CA ASN A 3 -11.97 -31.41 17.77
C ASN A 3 -11.37 -31.27 16.36
N GLU A 4 -12.22 -31.01 15.37
CA GLU A 4 -11.80 -30.80 13.99
C GLU A 4 -10.85 -29.60 13.95
N ILE A 5 -9.68 -29.78 13.34
CA ILE A 5 -8.64 -28.75 13.29
C ILE A 5 -9.22 -27.52 12.58
N PRO A 6 -9.19 -26.33 13.21
CA PRO A 6 -9.81 -25.14 12.65
C PRO A 6 -9.12 -24.69 11.36
N ASN A 7 -9.91 -24.19 10.42
CA ASN A 7 -9.46 -23.57 9.19
C ASN A 7 -9.14 -22.08 9.39
N ALA A 8 -8.39 -21.52 8.46
CA ALA A 8 -8.07 -20.10 8.38
C ALA A 8 -8.75 -19.46 7.16
N PHE A 9 -9.06 -18.17 7.28
CA PHE A 9 -9.50 -17.33 6.18
C PHE A 9 -8.55 -16.15 6.00
N TYR A 10 -8.15 -15.92 4.75
CA TYR A 10 -7.29 -14.82 4.33
C TYR A 10 -8.02 -13.94 3.31
N ALA A 11 -7.93 -12.63 3.44
CA ALA A 11 -8.48 -11.72 2.44
C ALA A 11 -7.62 -10.46 2.27
N GLN A 12 -7.56 -9.96 1.04
CA GLN A 12 -6.93 -8.69 0.69
C GLN A 12 -7.99 -7.58 0.62
N SER A 13 -7.63 -6.38 1.10
CA SER A 13 -8.55 -5.27 1.25
C SER A 13 -7.96 -3.95 0.76
N GLY A 14 -8.79 -3.16 0.07
CA GLY A 14 -8.45 -1.86 -0.48
C GLY A 14 -7.57 -1.94 -1.74
N GLY A 15 -6.84 -0.85 -2.00
CA GLY A 15 -5.85 -0.81 -3.08
C GLY A 15 -4.73 -1.85 -2.86
N VAL A 16 -4.40 -2.57 -3.92
CA VAL A 16 -3.32 -3.56 -3.93
C VAL A 16 -1.94 -2.90 -4.01
N THR A 17 -0.89 -3.66 -3.73
CA THR A 17 0.51 -3.20 -3.82
C THR A 17 1.34 -4.16 -4.66
N ALA A 18 2.61 -3.82 -4.91
CA ALA A 18 3.54 -4.69 -5.59
C ALA A 18 3.87 -5.95 -4.75
N VAL A 19 3.72 -5.89 -3.43
CA VAL A 19 4.20 -6.91 -2.49
C VAL A 19 3.12 -7.50 -1.57
N ILE A 20 1.84 -7.12 -1.73
CA ILE A 20 0.75 -7.67 -0.91
C ILE A 20 0.63 -9.20 -1.05
N ASN A 21 1.04 -9.75 -2.19
CA ASN A 21 1.13 -11.19 -2.41
C ASN A 21 2.33 -11.84 -1.67
N ALA A 22 3.40 -11.10 -1.35
CA ALA A 22 4.47 -11.61 -0.50
C ALA A 22 3.95 -11.85 0.93
N SER A 23 3.12 -10.96 1.46
CA SER A 23 2.39 -11.20 2.72
C SER A 23 1.45 -12.40 2.62
N ALA A 24 0.75 -12.57 1.49
CA ALA A 24 -0.09 -13.74 1.26
C ALA A 24 0.72 -15.04 1.29
N ALA A 25 1.88 -15.07 0.63
CA ALA A 25 2.81 -16.20 0.68
C ALA A 25 3.26 -16.47 2.12
N GLY A 26 3.63 -15.43 2.88
CA GLY A 26 3.99 -15.54 4.29
C GLY A 26 2.90 -16.22 5.13
N VAL A 27 1.62 -15.86 4.92
CA VAL A 27 0.49 -16.51 5.59
C VAL A 27 0.35 -17.97 5.18
N ILE A 28 0.28 -18.23 3.87
CA ILE A 28 -0.06 -19.57 3.34
C ILE A 28 1.09 -20.56 3.61
N GLU A 29 2.34 -20.17 3.34
CA GLU A 29 3.52 -21.02 3.60
C GLU A 29 3.66 -21.32 5.10
N THR A 30 3.43 -20.35 5.99
CA THR A 30 3.54 -20.56 7.44
C THR A 30 2.39 -21.43 7.96
N ALA A 31 1.15 -21.20 7.51
CA ALA A 31 0.03 -22.03 7.89
C ALA A 31 0.20 -23.50 7.46
N ARG A 32 0.75 -23.75 6.26
CA ARG A 32 1.07 -25.10 5.77
C ARG A 32 2.09 -25.85 6.65
N GLN A 33 2.92 -25.14 7.41
CA GLN A 33 3.89 -25.74 8.33
C GLN A 33 3.26 -26.20 9.66
N HIS A 34 1.99 -25.87 9.93
CA HIS A 34 1.29 -26.19 11.16
C HIS A 34 -0.03 -26.96 10.92
N PRO A 35 -0.01 -28.10 10.19
CA PRO A 35 -1.22 -28.85 9.83
C PRO A 35 -1.95 -29.46 11.03
N ASP A 36 -1.28 -29.56 12.18
CA ASP A 36 -1.84 -30.01 13.46
C ASP A 36 -2.67 -28.92 14.15
N ARG A 37 -2.57 -27.66 13.72
CA ARG A 37 -3.20 -26.49 14.36
C ARG A 37 -4.06 -25.65 13.43
N ILE A 38 -3.74 -25.66 12.14
CA ILE A 38 -4.47 -24.99 11.07
C ILE A 38 -4.77 -26.04 9.99
N GLY A 39 -6.05 -26.22 9.67
CA GLY A 39 -6.49 -27.11 8.60
C GLY A 39 -6.19 -26.51 7.22
N LYS A 40 -7.23 -26.06 6.54
CA LYS A 40 -7.11 -25.34 5.26
C LYS A 40 -7.00 -23.84 5.47
N VAL A 41 -6.29 -23.19 4.55
CA VAL A 41 -6.34 -21.73 4.37
C VAL A 41 -7.27 -21.44 3.20
N TYR A 42 -8.42 -20.85 3.48
CA TYR A 42 -9.31 -20.32 2.47
C TYR A 42 -8.97 -18.87 2.18
N ALA A 43 -9.12 -18.45 0.92
CA ALA A 43 -9.01 -17.04 0.55
C ALA A 43 -10.37 -16.47 0.09
N GLY A 44 -10.67 -15.22 0.46
CA GLY A 44 -11.87 -14.54 -0.04
C GLY A 44 -11.68 -14.06 -1.46
N ARG A 45 -12.48 -14.55 -2.41
CA ARG A 45 -12.46 -14.00 -3.77
C ARG A 45 -12.88 -12.54 -3.72
N ASN A 46 -12.04 -11.66 -4.27
CA ASN A 46 -12.23 -10.21 -4.25
C ASN A 46 -12.29 -9.61 -2.84
N GLY A 47 -11.63 -10.20 -1.84
CA GLY A 47 -11.57 -9.66 -0.49
C GLY A 47 -12.74 -10.08 0.40
N ILE A 48 -13.21 -9.18 1.28
CA ILE A 48 -14.24 -9.51 2.27
C ILE A 48 -15.61 -9.83 1.65
N ILE A 49 -15.90 -9.29 0.46
CA ILE A 49 -17.14 -9.62 -0.26
C ILE A 49 -17.20 -11.10 -0.63
N GLY A 50 -16.05 -11.74 -0.86
CA GLY A 50 -15.99 -13.18 -1.10
C GLY A 50 -16.42 -13.98 0.13
N ALA A 51 -16.15 -13.50 1.34
CA ALA A 51 -16.70 -14.13 2.54
C ALA A 51 -18.21 -13.93 2.63
N LEU A 52 -18.72 -12.71 2.43
CA LEU A 52 -20.16 -12.42 2.48
C LEU A 52 -20.97 -13.29 1.50
N LEU A 53 -20.46 -13.41 0.27
CA LEU A 53 -21.09 -14.17 -0.82
C LEU A 53 -20.81 -15.69 -0.77
N GLU A 54 -19.98 -16.15 0.18
CA GLU A 54 -19.48 -17.53 0.30
C GLU A 54 -18.64 -18.00 -0.91
N ASP A 55 -18.01 -17.07 -1.62
CA ASP A 55 -17.06 -17.32 -2.70
C ASP A 55 -15.62 -17.50 -2.14
N LEU A 56 -15.42 -18.61 -1.44
CA LEU A 56 -14.14 -18.98 -0.84
C LEU A 56 -13.27 -19.73 -1.84
N ILE A 57 -11.98 -19.42 -1.89
CA ILE A 57 -10.96 -20.11 -2.69
C ILE A 57 -10.21 -21.11 -1.82
N ASP A 58 -10.05 -22.35 -2.28
CA ASP A 58 -9.23 -23.36 -1.61
C ASP A 58 -7.75 -23.23 -2.02
N THR A 59 -6.95 -22.60 -1.18
CA THR A 59 -5.52 -22.40 -1.47
C THR A 59 -4.71 -23.70 -1.38
N SER A 60 -5.26 -24.79 -0.83
CA SER A 60 -4.56 -26.08 -0.79
C SER A 60 -4.47 -26.77 -2.17
N LEU A 61 -5.18 -26.24 -3.17
CA LEU A 61 -5.16 -26.75 -4.54
C LEU A 61 -4.11 -26.05 -5.43
N GLU A 62 -3.44 -25.05 -4.87
CA GLU A 62 -2.26 -24.40 -5.45
C GLU A 62 -0.99 -25.14 -5.02
N SER A 63 -0.05 -25.34 -5.94
CA SER A 63 1.23 -25.99 -5.62
C SER A 63 2.11 -25.08 -4.76
N ASP A 64 3.12 -25.66 -4.09
CA ASP A 64 4.09 -24.88 -3.30
C ASP A 64 4.85 -23.89 -4.19
N GLU A 65 5.17 -24.25 -5.43
CA GLU A 65 5.84 -23.35 -6.38
C GLU A 65 4.94 -22.16 -6.76
N ALA A 66 3.63 -22.41 -6.95
CA ALA A 66 2.68 -21.34 -7.26
C ALA A 66 2.52 -20.37 -6.07
N ILE A 67 2.48 -20.88 -4.85
CA ILE A 67 2.45 -20.04 -3.64
C ILE A 67 3.77 -19.28 -3.46
N ALA A 68 4.92 -19.92 -3.66
CA ALA A 68 6.21 -19.25 -3.57
C ALA A 68 6.35 -18.12 -4.61
N ALA A 69 5.79 -18.30 -5.81
CA ALA A 69 5.79 -17.31 -6.88
C ALA A 69 4.95 -16.05 -6.57
N LEU A 70 4.08 -16.08 -5.56
CA LEU A 70 3.38 -14.90 -5.07
C LEU A 70 4.34 -13.83 -4.53
N LYS A 71 5.49 -14.23 -3.96
CA LYS A 71 6.53 -13.30 -3.45
C LYS A 71 7.05 -12.34 -4.52
N HIS A 72 7.01 -12.76 -5.78
CA HIS A 72 7.47 -11.98 -6.93
C HIS A 72 6.36 -11.64 -7.93
N THR A 73 5.09 -11.62 -7.50
CA THR A 73 3.93 -11.30 -8.35
C THR A 73 3.15 -10.10 -7.79
N PRO A 74 2.95 -9.02 -8.56
CA PRO A 74 2.25 -7.81 -8.08
C PRO A 74 0.75 -8.02 -7.87
N SER A 75 0.10 -6.99 -7.34
CA SER A 75 -1.36 -6.91 -7.19
C SER A 75 -1.92 -7.94 -6.22
N GLY A 76 -3.24 -8.15 -6.18
CA GLY A 76 -3.88 -9.15 -5.33
C GLY A 76 -4.22 -10.43 -6.10
N ALA A 77 -3.54 -11.54 -5.80
CA ALA A 77 -3.75 -12.82 -6.50
C ALA A 77 -5.15 -13.41 -6.32
N PHE A 78 -5.88 -12.99 -5.27
CA PHE A 78 -7.25 -13.43 -4.97
C PHE A 78 -8.31 -12.38 -5.35
N GLY A 79 -7.89 -11.25 -5.92
CA GLY A 79 -8.69 -10.04 -6.03
C GLY A 79 -8.75 -9.27 -4.70
N SER A 80 -9.28 -8.05 -4.76
CA SER A 80 -9.48 -7.19 -3.59
C SER A 80 -10.76 -6.36 -3.80
N CYS A 81 -11.25 -5.74 -2.74
CA CYS A 81 -12.40 -4.84 -2.81
C CYS A 81 -12.19 -3.57 -1.99
N ARG A 82 -13.00 -2.57 -2.32
CA ARG A 82 -13.17 -1.31 -1.59
C ARG A 82 -14.52 -1.30 -0.84
N TYR A 83 -14.92 -2.46 -0.28
CA TYR A 83 -16.18 -2.60 0.47
C TYR A 83 -15.93 -2.34 1.95
N LYS A 84 -16.59 -1.32 2.51
CA LYS A 84 -16.53 -0.98 3.93
C LYS A 84 -17.68 -1.66 4.65
N LEU A 85 -17.36 -2.53 5.60
CA LEU A 85 -18.39 -2.98 6.54
C LEU A 85 -18.75 -1.79 7.43
N LYS A 86 -20.03 -1.44 7.43
CA LYS A 86 -20.53 -0.30 8.23
C LYS A 86 -20.41 -0.61 9.73
N SER A 87 -20.80 0.34 10.58
CA SER A 87 -20.86 0.06 12.02
C SER A 87 -21.85 -1.08 12.32
N LEU A 88 -21.72 -1.72 13.48
CA LEU A 88 -22.63 -2.80 13.88
C LEU A 88 -24.07 -2.30 14.01
N GLU A 89 -24.23 -1.03 14.40
CA GLU A 89 -25.51 -0.34 14.52
C GLU A 89 -26.16 -0.13 13.15
N GLU A 90 -25.36 0.08 12.10
CA GLU A 90 -25.83 0.35 10.74
C GLU A 90 -26.03 -0.91 9.90
N ASN A 91 -25.17 -1.92 10.03
CA ASN A 91 -25.30 -3.17 9.25
C ASN A 91 -24.86 -4.41 10.02
N LYS A 92 -25.70 -4.84 10.96
CA LYS A 92 -25.52 -6.10 11.71
C LYS A 92 -25.52 -7.35 10.81
N ALA A 93 -26.30 -7.33 9.73
CA ALA A 93 -26.51 -8.49 8.86
C ALA A 93 -25.22 -8.93 8.14
N GLU A 94 -24.38 -7.99 7.70
CA GLU A 94 -23.08 -8.31 7.09
C GLU A 94 -22.18 -9.08 8.05
N TYR A 95 -22.08 -8.63 9.30
CA TYR A 95 -21.21 -9.31 10.27
C TYR A 95 -21.79 -10.67 10.71
N GLU A 96 -23.11 -10.78 10.89
CA GLU A 96 -23.76 -12.06 11.17
C GLU A 96 -23.49 -13.05 10.04
N ARG A 97 -23.63 -12.61 8.78
CA ARG A 97 -23.30 -13.41 7.60
C ARG A 97 -21.84 -13.88 7.59
N LEU A 98 -20.89 -13.01 7.92
CA LEU A 98 -19.47 -13.41 8.01
C LEU A 98 -19.27 -14.54 9.03
N ILE A 99 -19.86 -14.42 10.21
CA ILE A 99 -19.75 -15.44 11.26
C ILE A 99 -20.44 -16.74 10.84
N GLU A 100 -21.58 -16.68 10.14
CA GLU A 100 -22.26 -17.87 9.59
C GLU A 100 -21.38 -18.61 8.59
N VAL A 101 -20.79 -17.89 7.64
CA VAL A 101 -19.88 -18.46 6.63
C VAL A 101 -18.67 -19.08 7.32
N PHE A 102 -18.04 -18.36 8.25
CA PHE A 102 -16.90 -18.88 9.01
C PHE A 102 -17.28 -20.12 9.83
N ARG A 103 -18.49 -20.17 10.40
CA ARG A 103 -19.02 -21.35 11.08
C ARG A 103 -19.23 -22.54 10.16
N ALA A 104 -19.85 -22.34 9.00
CA ALA A 104 -20.10 -23.41 8.04
C ALA A 104 -18.79 -24.04 7.51
N HIS A 105 -17.72 -23.25 7.42
CA HIS A 105 -16.41 -23.68 6.92
C HIS A 105 -15.38 -23.98 8.01
N ASN A 106 -15.80 -24.08 9.28
CA ASN A 106 -14.92 -24.31 10.44
C ASN A 106 -13.73 -23.34 10.52
N ILE A 107 -13.92 -22.09 10.11
CA ILE A 107 -12.90 -21.04 10.15
C ILE A 107 -12.85 -20.45 11.56
N ARG A 108 -11.66 -20.43 12.17
CA ARG A 108 -11.39 -19.78 13.46
C ARG A 108 -10.24 -18.79 13.44
N TYR A 109 -9.50 -18.72 12.35
CA TYR A 109 -8.46 -17.71 12.13
C TYR A 109 -8.88 -16.78 11.00
N PHE A 110 -8.85 -15.48 11.24
CA PHE A 110 -9.11 -14.44 10.25
C PHE A 110 -7.89 -13.56 10.07
N PHE A 111 -7.24 -13.67 8.91
CA PHE A 111 -6.09 -12.89 8.51
C PHE A 111 -6.51 -11.84 7.49
N TYR A 112 -6.56 -10.57 7.90
CA TYR A 112 -7.07 -9.50 7.02
C TYR A 112 -5.98 -8.53 6.61
N ASN A 113 -5.59 -8.59 5.33
CA ASN A 113 -4.45 -7.87 4.78
C ASN A 113 -4.87 -6.56 4.12
N GLY A 114 -4.58 -5.45 4.79
CA GLY A 114 -5.27 -4.20 4.52
C GLY A 114 -4.74 -2.96 5.25
N GLY A 115 -5.43 -1.84 5.03
CA GLY A 115 -5.10 -0.55 5.65
C GLY A 115 -5.88 -0.32 6.96
N GLY A 116 -6.01 0.94 7.39
CA GLY A 116 -6.67 1.30 8.65
C GLY A 116 -8.11 0.80 8.78
N ASP A 117 -8.91 0.96 7.73
CA ASP A 117 -10.30 0.42 7.67
C ASP A 117 -10.36 -1.11 7.84
N SER A 118 -9.32 -1.81 7.37
CA SER A 118 -9.24 -3.26 7.48
C SER A 118 -8.90 -3.68 8.92
N MET A 119 -8.06 -2.91 9.62
CA MET A 119 -7.79 -3.12 11.04
C MET A 119 -9.05 -2.91 11.88
N ASP A 120 -9.84 -1.88 11.56
CA ASP A 120 -11.15 -1.64 12.17
C ASP A 120 -12.12 -2.81 11.95
N THR A 121 -12.20 -3.32 10.71
CA THR A 121 -13.01 -4.50 10.37
C THR A 121 -12.59 -5.73 11.16
N ALA A 122 -11.30 -6.05 11.18
CA ALA A 122 -10.78 -7.22 11.90
C ALA A 122 -11.03 -7.11 13.41
N HIS A 123 -10.92 -5.92 13.98
CA HIS A 123 -11.22 -5.67 15.39
C HIS A 123 -12.71 -5.92 15.69
N LYS A 124 -13.61 -5.42 14.86
CA LYS A 124 -15.06 -5.63 15.01
C LYS A 124 -15.46 -7.09 14.88
N VAL A 125 -14.90 -7.82 13.91
CA VAL A 125 -15.14 -9.26 13.74
C VAL A 125 -14.70 -10.03 14.99
N SER A 126 -13.53 -9.72 15.55
CA SER A 126 -13.05 -10.33 16.81
C SER A 126 -14.07 -10.14 17.93
N MET A 127 -14.50 -8.90 18.19
CA MET A 127 -15.46 -8.59 19.26
C MET A 127 -16.82 -9.28 19.06
N LEU A 128 -17.33 -9.30 17.82
CA LEU A 128 -18.64 -9.88 17.54
C LEU A 128 -18.61 -11.42 17.63
N SER A 129 -17.53 -12.03 17.16
CA SER A 129 -17.36 -13.49 17.17
C SER A 129 -17.49 -14.06 18.59
N GLU A 130 -16.94 -13.35 19.59
CA GLU A 130 -17.09 -13.70 21.01
C GLU A 130 -18.55 -13.59 21.47
N ARG A 131 -19.24 -12.50 21.13
CA ARG A 131 -20.66 -12.29 21.47
C ARG A 131 -21.58 -13.33 20.83
N MET A 132 -21.20 -13.87 19.67
CA MET A 132 -21.94 -14.90 18.94
C MET A 132 -21.56 -16.35 19.36
N ASN A 133 -20.81 -16.50 20.46
CA ASN A 133 -20.35 -17.78 20.99
C ASN A 133 -19.61 -18.64 19.94
N PHE A 134 -18.88 -17.96 19.05
CA PHE A 134 -18.05 -18.57 18.02
C PHE A 134 -16.77 -17.75 17.88
N PRO A 135 -15.86 -17.79 18.86
CA PRO A 135 -14.68 -16.92 18.89
C PRO A 135 -13.79 -17.15 17.66
N ILE A 136 -13.40 -16.07 16.99
CA ILE A 136 -12.49 -16.06 15.85
C ILE A 136 -11.28 -15.21 16.21
N GLN A 137 -10.09 -15.80 16.10
CA GLN A 137 -8.84 -15.06 16.25
C GLN A 137 -8.61 -14.21 15.00
N CYS A 138 -8.68 -12.89 15.18
CA CYS A 138 -8.54 -11.93 14.10
C CYS A 138 -7.17 -11.24 14.21
N ILE A 139 -6.35 -11.41 13.17
CA ILE A 139 -5.05 -10.77 13.05
C ILE A 139 -5.05 -9.89 11.80
N GLY A 140 -4.83 -8.59 11.99
CA GLY A 140 -4.65 -7.67 10.88
C GLY A 140 -3.25 -7.81 10.30
N ILE A 141 -3.09 -7.68 8.98
CA ILE A 141 -1.79 -7.68 8.31
C ILE A 141 -1.60 -6.30 7.66
N PRO A 142 -0.58 -5.52 8.04
CA PRO A 142 -0.44 -4.14 7.59
C PRO A 142 -0.16 -4.08 6.09
N LYS A 143 -0.92 -3.23 5.39
CA LYS A 143 -0.70 -2.93 3.97
C LYS A 143 -1.24 -1.54 3.64
N THR A 144 -0.38 -0.69 3.11
CA THR A 144 -0.75 0.60 2.52
C THR A 144 0.45 1.15 1.75
N VAL A 145 0.20 1.69 0.54
CA VAL A 145 1.25 2.40 -0.20
C VAL A 145 1.44 3.83 0.31
N ASP A 146 0.45 4.36 1.03
CA ASP A 146 0.44 5.71 1.57
C ASP A 146 1.27 5.85 2.85
N ASN A 147 1.73 4.72 3.42
CA ASN A 147 2.56 4.67 4.64
C ASN A 147 1.91 5.36 5.87
N ASP A 148 0.59 5.23 5.96
CA ASP A 148 -0.27 5.97 6.89
C ASP A 148 -0.74 5.16 8.11
N LEU A 149 -0.35 3.88 8.26
CA LEU A 149 -0.64 3.14 9.49
C LEU A 149 0.25 3.65 10.65
N PRO A 150 -0.32 3.88 11.85
CA PRO A 150 0.45 4.25 13.03
C PRO A 150 1.21 3.04 13.62
N ILE A 151 2.07 3.34 14.59
CA ILE A 151 2.85 2.38 15.41
C ILE A 151 3.94 1.62 14.63
N THR A 152 3.62 1.03 13.49
CA THR A 152 4.64 0.45 12.60
C THR A 152 5.56 1.53 12.04
N ASP A 153 6.87 1.24 11.92
CA ASP A 153 7.86 2.17 11.37
C ASP A 153 7.48 2.54 9.94
N ASN A 154 7.22 1.53 9.11
CA ASN A 154 6.73 1.67 7.76
C ASN A 154 5.66 0.62 7.43
N CYS A 155 5.05 0.74 6.27
CA CYS A 155 3.99 -0.16 5.82
C CYS A 155 4.43 -1.00 4.61
N PRO A 156 4.12 -2.32 4.57
CA PRO A 156 4.31 -3.13 3.38
C PRO A 156 3.63 -2.55 2.13
N GLY A 157 4.43 -2.41 1.07
CA GLY A 157 4.06 -1.80 -0.20
C GLY A 157 4.58 -0.38 -0.39
N PHE A 158 4.80 0.37 0.70
CA PHE A 158 5.33 1.72 0.60
C PHE A 158 6.76 1.73 0.07
N GLY A 159 7.65 0.88 0.61
CA GLY A 159 9.06 0.87 0.21
C GLY A 159 9.25 0.60 -1.29
N SER A 160 8.43 -0.27 -1.88
CA SER A 160 8.45 -0.55 -3.32
C SER A 160 7.93 0.62 -4.16
N VAL A 161 6.85 1.29 -3.73
CA VAL A 161 6.35 2.49 -4.43
C VAL A 161 7.35 3.64 -4.32
N ALA A 162 7.95 3.81 -3.14
CA ALA A 162 9.00 4.79 -2.91
C ALA A 162 10.21 4.56 -3.82
N LYS A 163 10.65 3.30 -3.95
CA LYS A 163 11.74 2.91 -4.86
C LYS A 163 11.39 3.20 -6.32
N TYR A 164 10.19 2.84 -6.75
CA TYR A 164 9.72 3.14 -8.10
C TYR A 164 9.76 4.65 -8.36
N VAL A 165 9.17 5.48 -7.49
CA VAL A 165 9.11 6.93 -7.69
C VAL A 165 10.51 7.55 -7.71
N ALA A 166 11.39 7.14 -6.80
CA ALA A 166 12.78 7.60 -6.76
C ALA A 166 13.55 7.25 -8.05
N VAL A 167 13.41 6.01 -8.55
CA VAL A 167 14.03 5.59 -9.82
C VAL A 167 13.44 6.36 -11.00
N SER A 168 12.12 6.43 -11.10
CA SER A 168 11.44 7.08 -12.23
C SER A 168 11.76 8.56 -12.35
N ILE A 169 11.77 9.31 -11.23
CA ILE A 169 12.13 10.73 -11.30
C ILE A 169 13.62 10.92 -11.61
N LYS A 170 14.50 10.03 -11.14
CA LYS A 170 15.93 10.05 -11.47
C LYS A 170 16.14 9.84 -12.98
N GLU A 171 15.51 8.83 -13.56
CA GLU A 171 15.58 8.55 -15.00
C GLU A 171 15.02 9.70 -15.83
N ALA A 172 13.84 10.23 -15.46
CA ALA A 172 13.24 11.37 -16.14
C ALA A 172 14.08 12.64 -16.01
N ALA A 173 14.77 12.85 -14.88
CA ALA A 173 15.70 13.95 -14.69
C ALA A 173 16.89 13.89 -15.66
N PHE A 174 17.46 12.70 -15.87
CA PHE A 174 18.52 12.51 -16.86
C PHE A 174 18.05 12.83 -18.28
N ASP A 175 16.84 12.40 -18.65
CA ASP A 175 16.25 12.70 -19.96
C ASP A 175 16.08 14.21 -20.15
N VAL A 176 15.35 14.89 -19.26
CA VAL A 176 15.08 16.32 -19.42
C VAL A 176 16.37 17.16 -19.36
N ALA A 177 17.34 16.78 -18.52
CA ALA A 177 18.64 17.45 -18.46
C ALA A 177 19.36 17.42 -19.81
N SER A 178 19.31 16.28 -20.53
CA SER A 178 19.93 16.12 -21.84
C SER A 178 19.28 16.98 -22.94
N MET A 179 17.99 17.30 -22.80
CA MET A 179 17.19 18.02 -23.80
C MET A 179 17.06 19.53 -23.53
N ALA A 180 17.42 20.00 -22.34
CA ALA A 180 17.06 21.32 -21.84
C ALA A 180 17.73 22.52 -22.52
N LYS A 181 18.80 22.29 -23.30
CA LYS A 181 19.49 23.37 -24.01
C LYS A 181 18.62 24.00 -25.10
N THR A 182 17.81 23.21 -25.79
CA THR A 182 17.02 23.68 -26.96
C THR A 182 15.57 23.21 -26.97
N SER A 183 15.15 22.37 -26.03
CA SER A 183 13.79 21.80 -26.01
C SER A 183 13.17 21.89 -24.61
N THR A 184 12.73 20.75 -24.05
CA THR A 184 12.03 20.63 -22.79
C THR A 184 12.89 21.09 -21.63
N LYS A 185 12.41 22.06 -20.85
CA LYS A 185 13.09 22.55 -19.65
C LYS A 185 12.48 22.02 -18.37
N VAL A 186 11.21 21.58 -18.39
CA VAL A 186 10.51 21.15 -17.18
C VAL A 186 9.88 19.76 -17.37
N PHE A 187 10.06 18.88 -16.39
CA PHE A 187 9.37 17.59 -16.32
C PHE A 187 8.57 17.50 -15.03
N VAL A 188 7.31 17.06 -15.12
CA VAL A 188 6.38 16.92 -13.98
C VAL A 188 5.96 15.46 -13.82
N LEU A 189 6.23 14.86 -12.66
CA LEU A 189 5.77 13.52 -12.31
C LEU A 189 4.65 13.60 -11.26
N GLU A 190 3.43 13.22 -11.65
CA GLU A 190 2.32 13.04 -10.71
C GLU A 190 2.35 11.64 -10.09
N VAL A 191 2.24 11.61 -8.76
CA VAL A 191 2.27 10.40 -7.93
C VAL A 191 1.06 10.34 -7.00
N MET A 192 0.67 9.13 -6.60
CA MET A 192 -0.36 8.92 -5.56
C MET A 192 0.05 9.56 -4.23
N GLY A 193 -0.95 9.82 -3.38
CA GLY A 193 -0.74 10.35 -2.03
C GLY A 193 -1.84 11.32 -1.59
N ARG A 194 -3.08 10.83 -1.51
CA ARG A 194 -4.28 11.63 -1.25
C ARG A 194 -4.22 12.49 0.02
N HIS A 195 -3.77 11.90 1.11
CA HIS A 195 -3.80 12.54 2.45
C HIS A 195 -2.41 12.79 3.03
N ALA A 196 -1.38 12.12 2.52
CA ALA A 196 -0.02 12.20 3.02
C ALA A 196 1.02 12.21 1.89
N GLY A 197 2.09 12.97 2.09
CA GLY A 197 3.15 13.22 1.12
C GLY A 197 4.28 12.19 1.09
N TRP A 198 4.12 11.01 1.70
CA TRP A 198 5.18 10.00 1.82
C TRP A 198 5.74 9.55 0.46
N ILE A 199 4.87 9.31 -0.52
CA ILE A 199 5.26 8.88 -1.87
C ILE A 199 5.96 10.03 -2.61
N ALA A 200 5.46 11.26 -2.51
CA ALA A 200 6.12 12.43 -3.09
C ALA A 200 7.50 12.67 -2.47
N ALA A 201 7.63 12.50 -1.15
CA ALA A 201 8.89 12.59 -0.42
C ALA A 201 9.93 11.58 -0.91
N ALA A 202 9.51 10.37 -1.28
CA ALA A 202 10.41 9.35 -1.83
C ALA A 202 11.08 9.80 -3.13
N GLY A 203 10.42 10.65 -3.94
CA GLY A 203 11.04 11.25 -5.12
C GLY A 203 12.30 12.06 -4.78
N GLY A 204 12.34 12.68 -3.60
CA GLY A 204 13.52 13.41 -3.11
C GLY A 204 14.75 12.55 -2.89
N LEU A 205 14.60 11.22 -2.77
CA LEU A 205 15.74 10.31 -2.66
C LEU A 205 16.62 10.27 -3.92
N ALA A 206 16.08 10.67 -5.08
CA ALA A 206 16.84 10.75 -6.32
C ALA A 206 17.96 11.80 -6.28
N ALA A 207 17.82 12.85 -5.47
CA ALA A 207 18.76 13.96 -5.38
C ALA A 207 19.88 13.68 -4.36
N GLU A 208 21.05 13.23 -4.82
CA GLU A 208 22.17 12.84 -3.94
C GLU A 208 23.11 14.01 -3.61
N ARG A 209 23.16 15.00 -4.50
CA ARG A 209 24.03 16.18 -4.41
C ARG A 209 23.23 17.44 -4.67
N GLU A 210 23.82 18.57 -4.27
CA GLU A 210 23.28 19.87 -4.63
C GLU A 210 23.16 20.00 -6.16
N GLY A 211 21.96 20.36 -6.63
CA GLY A 211 21.65 20.48 -8.06
C GLY A 211 21.10 19.22 -8.72
N ASP A 212 21.07 18.08 -8.02
CA ASP A 212 20.36 16.90 -8.52
C ASP A 212 18.84 17.09 -8.42
N ALA A 213 18.11 16.49 -9.36
CA ALA A 213 16.66 16.50 -9.35
C ALA A 213 16.06 15.37 -8.47
N PRO A 214 14.80 15.51 -8.00
CA PRO A 214 13.88 16.60 -8.28
C PRO A 214 14.25 17.90 -7.56
N HIS A 215 14.06 19.03 -8.24
CA HIS A 215 14.31 20.35 -7.67
C HIS A 215 13.11 20.89 -6.89
N VAL A 216 11.93 20.32 -7.14
CA VAL A 216 10.67 20.71 -6.51
C VAL A 216 9.84 19.47 -6.20
N ILE A 217 9.32 19.40 -4.99
CA ILE A 217 8.34 18.41 -4.54
C ILE A 217 7.13 19.16 -3.99
N LEU A 218 5.94 18.84 -4.47
CA LEU A 218 4.68 19.40 -3.97
C LEU A 218 3.96 18.38 -3.09
N PHE A 219 3.81 18.72 -1.82
CA PHE A 219 3.27 17.85 -0.78
C PHE A 219 1.81 18.18 -0.46
N PRO A 220 0.97 17.19 -0.08
CA PRO A 220 -0.36 17.43 0.50
C PRO A 220 -0.34 18.25 1.80
N GLU A 221 0.75 18.17 2.57
CA GLU A 221 0.91 18.86 3.85
C GLU A 221 1.28 20.34 3.72
N ILE A 222 1.74 20.77 2.53
CA ILE A 222 2.15 22.15 2.26
C ILE A 222 1.09 22.80 1.36
N PRO A 223 0.38 23.84 1.84
CA PRO A 223 -0.52 24.60 0.98
C PRO A 223 0.21 25.13 -0.25
N PHE A 224 -0.42 24.94 -1.42
CA PHE A 224 0.14 25.36 -2.69
C PHE A 224 0.16 26.89 -2.80
N ASP A 225 1.37 27.44 -2.87
CA ASP A 225 1.64 28.84 -3.18
C ASP A 225 2.20 28.92 -4.60
N GLN A 226 1.39 29.46 -5.51
CA GLN A 226 1.75 29.58 -6.93
C GLN A 226 2.98 30.48 -7.14
N GLU A 227 3.11 31.59 -6.42
CA GLU A 227 4.20 32.54 -6.61
C GLU A 227 5.53 31.91 -6.18
N ALA A 228 5.54 31.33 -4.98
CA ALA A 228 6.71 30.63 -4.45
C ALA A 228 7.12 29.45 -5.35
N PHE A 229 6.14 28.68 -5.83
CA PHE A 229 6.35 27.57 -6.76
C PHE A 229 7.01 28.03 -8.06
N LEU A 230 6.44 29.04 -8.74
CA LEU A 230 6.97 29.56 -10.00
C LEU A 230 8.37 30.14 -9.82
N ALA A 231 8.62 30.85 -8.71
CA ALA A 231 9.94 31.35 -8.37
C ALA A 231 10.97 30.21 -8.22
N ARG A 232 10.59 29.13 -7.53
CA ARG A 232 11.47 27.96 -7.33
C ARG A 232 11.78 27.24 -8.64
N VAL A 233 10.79 27.06 -9.51
CA VAL A 233 10.97 26.48 -10.85
C VAL A 233 11.89 27.35 -11.71
N LYS A 234 11.65 28.66 -11.74
CA LYS A 234 12.49 29.62 -12.47
C LYS A 234 13.94 29.53 -12.00
N HIS A 235 14.17 29.57 -10.68
CA HIS A 235 15.50 29.46 -10.10
C HIS A 235 16.21 28.15 -10.51
N ALA A 236 15.51 27.00 -10.47
CA ALA A 236 16.08 25.72 -10.90
C ALA A 236 16.50 25.75 -12.38
N VAL A 237 15.65 26.28 -13.26
CA VAL A 237 15.96 26.38 -14.69
C VAL A 237 17.10 27.35 -14.99
N GLU A 238 17.18 28.48 -14.29
CA GLU A 238 18.25 29.47 -14.46
C GLU A 238 19.60 28.96 -13.93
N THR A 239 19.60 28.13 -12.88
CA THR A 239 20.81 27.60 -12.24
C THR A 239 21.32 26.34 -12.93
N TRP A 240 20.42 25.38 -13.21
CA TRP A 240 20.78 24.04 -13.68
C TRP A 240 20.37 23.78 -15.14
N GLY A 241 19.68 24.73 -15.78
CA GLY A 241 19.21 24.63 -17.16
C GLY A 241 17.84 23.96 -17.33
N TYR A 242 17.39 23.20 -16.32
CA TYR A 242 16.16 22.41 -16.32
C TYR A 242 15.52 22.32 -14.91
N CYS A 243 14.30 21.79 -14.84
CA CYS A 243 13.61 21.50 -13.59
C CYS A 243 12.77 20.20 -13.70
N ALA A 244 13.18 19.11 -13.03
CA ALA A 244 12.27 17.99 -12.76
C ALA A 244 11.58 18.18 -11.41
N LEU A 245 10.28 17.86 -11.33
CA LEU A 245 9.49 18.00 -10.12
C LEU A 245 8.53 16.82 -9.91
N VAL A 246 8.24 16.53 -8.63
CA VAL A 246 7.27 15.52 -8.21
C VAL A 246 6.08 16.21 -7.57
N VAL A 247 4.87 15.82 -7.93
CA VAL A 247 3.63 16.38 -7.39
C VAL A 247 2.73 15.26 -6.90
N SER A 248 2.27 15.35 -5.65
CA SER A 248 1.24 14.45 -5.16
C SER A 248 -0.12 14.82 -5.76
N GLU A 249 -0.93 13.82 -6.12
CA GLU A 249 -2.35 14.00 -6.47
C GLU A 249 -3.14 14.74 -5.36
N GLY A 250 -2.67 14.66 -4.11
CA GLY A 250 -3.31 15.23 -2.93
C GLY A 250 -2.90 16.65 -2.56
N VAL A 251 -2.19 17.38 -3.43
CA VAL A 251 -1.81 18.78 -3.19
C VAL A 251 -3.05 19.65 -2.98
N ARG A 252 -2.96 20.58 -2.02
CA ARG A 252 -4.08 21.42 -1.57
C ARG A 252 -3.79 22.90 -1.72
N THR A 253 -4.84 23.67 -1.92
CA THR A 253 -4.83 25.14 -1.81
C THR A 253 -4.85 25.59 -0.34
N ALA A 254 -4.64 26.89 -0.09
CA ALA A 254 -4.62 27.45 1.27
C ALA A 254 -5.92 27.30 2.06
N ASP A 255 -7.07 27.21 1.38
CA ASP A 255 -8.38 26.91 1.95
C ASP A 255 -8.63 25.40 2.13
N GLY A 256 -7.63 24.55 1.87
CA GLY A 256 -7.65 23.11 2.11
C GLY A 256 -8.35 22.28 1.03
N GLN A 257 -8.80 22.90 -0.07
CA GLN A 257 -9.36 22.21 -1.22
C GLN A 257 -8.26 21.51 -2.02
N PHE A 258 -8.61 20.44 -2.74
CA PHE A 258 -7.67 19.81 -3.66
C PHE A 258 -7.39 20.75 -4.83
N LEU A 259 -6.12 20.83 -5.24
CA LEU A 259 -5.70 21.67 -6.36
C LEU A 259 -6.28 21.20 -7.70
N SER A 260 -6.53 19.89 -7.81
CA SER A 260 -7.27 19.27 -8.90
C SER A 260 -8.22 18.22 -8.32
N ASP A 261 -9.51 18.29 -8.65
CA ASP A 261 -10.43 17.17 -8.48
C ASP A 261 -10.90 16.69 -9.87
N ALA A 262 -10.95 15.37 -10.08
CA ALA A 262 -11.40 14.80 -11.35
C ALA A 262 -12.95 14.79 -11.48
N GLY A 263 -13.65 15.47 -10.56
CA GLY A 263 -15.11 15.65 -10.57
C GLY A 263 -15.96 14.42 -10.21
N THR A 264 -15.39 13.23 -10.04
CA THR A 264 -16.11 11.99 -9.68
C THR A 264 -15.91 11.60 -8.22
N THR A 265 -16.79 10.78 -7.62
CA THR A 265 -16.68 10.29 -6.23
C THR A 265 -16.65 8.77 -6.23
N ASP A 266 -15.74 8.15 -5.46
CA ASP A 266 -15.62 6.70 -5.35
C ASP A 266 -16.62 6.08 -4.34
N ALA A 267 -16.63 4.75 -4.24
CA ALA A 267 -17.53 3.99 -3.37
C ALA A 267 -17.34 4.24 -1.85
N PHE A 268 -16.25 4.90 -1.44
CA PHE A 268 -16.01 5.34 -0.06
C PHE A 268 -16.42 6.80 0.17
N GLY A 269 -16.97 7.48 -0.84
CA GLY A 269 -17.31 8.90 -0.75
C GLY A 269 -16.11 9.84 -0.98
N HIS A 270 -14.97 9.33 -1.47
CA HIS A 270 -13.81 10.16 -1.76
C HIS A 270 -13.86 10.69 -3.20
N LYS A 271 -13.66 12.00 -3.40
CA LYS A 271 -13.51 12.59 -4.74
C LYS A 271 -12.32 11.94 -5.47
N GLN A 272 -12.48 11.46 -6.69
CA GLN A 272 -11.39 10.95 -7.52
C GLN A 272 -10.37 12.07 -7.75
N LEU A 273 -9.12 11.78 -7.43
CA LEU A 273 -8.00 12.68 -7.67
C LEU A 273 -7.35 12.31 -8.99
N GLY A 274 -6.60 13.28 -9.52
CA GLY A 274 -5.88 13.14 -10.77
C GLY A 274 -5.82 14.45 -11.55
N GLY A 275 -4.86 14.54 -12.46
CA GLY A 275 -4.76 15.67 -13.38
C GLY A 275 -4.04 16.90 -12.81
N VAL A 276 -3.33 16.73 -11.69
CA VAL A 276 -2.52 17.81 -11.12
C VAL A 276 -1.24 18.05 -11.95
N ALA A 277 -0.66 17.00 -12.55
CA ALA A 277 0.48 17.11 -13.47
C ALA A 277 0.21 18.06 -14.65
N PRO A 278 -0.85 17.85 -15.48
CA PRO A 278 -1.14 18.75 -16.58
C PRO A 278 -1.45 20.19 -16.11
N LEU A 279 -2.14 20.36 -14.97
CA LEU A 279 -2.41 21.68 -14.38
C LEU A 279 -1.10 22.41 -14.02
N ILE A 280 -0.20 21.76 -13.30
CA ILE A 280 1.10 22.33 -12.90
C ILE A 280 1.96 22.64 -14.13
N ALA A 281 2.01 21.72 -15.10
CA ALA A 281 2.79 21.91 -16.31
C ALA A 281 2.28 23.08 -17.17
N GLN A 282 0.95 23.22 -17.30
CA GLN A 282 0.33 24.34 -17.98
C GLN A 282 0.61 25.67 -17.25
N MET A 283 0.54 25.68 -15.92
CA MET A 283 0.84 26.85 -15.10
C MET A 283 2.29 27.34 -15.32
N VAL A 284 3.26 26.43 -15.35
CA VAL A 284 4.67 26.73 -15.67
C VAL A 284 4.79 27.36 -17.06
N LYS A 285 4.11 26.81 -18.07
CA LYS A 285 4.18 27.34 -19.44
C LYS A 285 3.58 28.72 -19.57
N GLN A 286 2.43 28.95 -18.96
CA GLN A 286 1.71 30.22 -19.05
C GLN A 286 2.50 31.36 -18.40
N HIS A 287 3.15 31.11 -17.26
CA HIS A 287 3.81 32.15 -16.49
C HIS A 287 5.32 32.28 -16.77
N LEU A 288 6.01 31.19 -17.10
CA LEU A 288 7.47 31.18 -17.30
C LEU A 288 7.89 30.89 -18.76
N GLY A 289 6.95 30.49 -19.63
CA GLY A 289 7.23 30.22 -21.04
C GLY A 289 7.97 28.91 -21.32
N TYR A 290 8.43 28.18 -20.30
CA TYR A 290 9.20 26.96 -20.45
C TYR A 290 8.42 25.82 -21.11
N LYS A 291 9.06 25.12 -22.06
CA LYS A 291 8.51 23.89 -22.64
C LYS A 291 8.57 22.77 -21.60
N TYR A 292 7.50 21.98 -21.51
CA TYR A 292 7.35 20.94 -20.51
C TYR A 292 7.00 19.58 -21.11
N HIS A 293 7.25 18.54 -20.32
CA HIS A 293 6.59 17.24 -20.39
C HIS A 293 6.04 16.88 -19.01
N TRP A 294 5.08 15.97 -18.96
CA TRP A 294 4.56 15.44 -17.72
C TRP A 294 4.19 13.97 -17.87
N ALA A 295 4.15 13.26 -16.76
CA ALA A 295 3.70 11.88 -16.65
C ALA A 295 2.87 11.70 -15.39
N VAL A 296 1.91 10.77 -15.46
CA VAL A 296 1.11 10.33 -14.30
C VAL A 296 1.44 8.85 -14.08
N ALA A 297 2.00 8.51 -12.92
CA ALA A 297 2.42 7.14 -12.65
C ALA A 297 1.22 6.20 -12.42
N ASP A 298 0.15 6.70 -11.77
CA ASP A 298 -1.10 5.99 -11.50
C ASP A 298 -0.86 4.54 -11.01
N TYR A 299 -1.43 3.52 -11.64
CA TYR A 299 -1.29 2.14 -11.17
C TYR A 299 0.13 1.58 -11.32
N LEU A 300 0.97 2.15 -12.20
CA LEU A 300 2.32 1.64 -12.42
C LEU A 300 3.14 1.66 -11.13
N GLN A 301 3.10 2.76 -10.37
CA GLN A 301 3.88 2.92 -9.15
C GLN A 301 3.54 1.89 -8.06
N ARG A 302 2.30 1.42 -7.98
CA ARG A 302 1.87 0.43 -6.98
C ARG A 302 1.86 -1.00 -7.49
N ALA A 303 2.10 -1.22 -8.78
CA ALA A 303 2.19 -2.55 -9.40
C ALA A 303 3.62 -2.89 -9.87
N ALA A 304 4.59 -2.02 -9.60
CA ALA A 304 5.98 -2.11 -10.08
C ALA A 304 6.83 -3.20 -9.39
N ARG A 305 6.35 -4.46 -9.34
CA ARG A 305 7.09 -5.58 -8.73
C ARG A 305 8.42 -5.87 -9.43
N HIS A 306 8.56 -5.49 -10.70
CA HIS A 306 9.79 -5.59 -11.48
C HIS A 306 10.95 -4.75 -10.92
N ILE A 307 10.69 -3.75 -10.07
CA ILE A 307 11.72 -2.90 -9.44
C ILE A 307 11.48 -2.71 -7.94
N ALA A 308 10.77 -3.65 -7.31
CA ALA A 308 10.43 -3.59 -5.90
C ALA A 308 11.67 -3.44 -4.99
N SER A 309 11.44 -2.88 -3.81
CA SER A 309 12.43 -2.82 -2.73
C SER A 309 12.56 -4.21 -2.12
N LYS A 310 13.78 -4.74 -2.07
CA LYS A 310 14.04 -6.03 -1.41
C LYS A 310 13.63 -5.97 0.07
N THR A 311 13.97 -4.87 0.74
CA THR A 311 13.56 -4.61 2.13
C THR A 311 12.04 -4.69 2.31
N ASP A 312 11.27 -4.07 1.41
CA ASP A 312 9.80 -4.09 1.46
C ASP A 312 9.23 -5.49 1.18
N VAL A 313 9.83 -6.26 0.27
CA VAL A 313 9.43 -7.66 0.00
C VAL A 313 9.66 -8.54 1.23
N GLU A 314 10.83 -8.43 1.87
CA GLU A 314 11.18 -9.19 3.08
C GLU A 314 10.24 -8.84 4.24
N GLN A 315 10.02 -7.54 4.48
CA GLN A 315 9.08 -7.07 5.50
C GLN A 315 7.65 -7.53 5.22
N ALA A 316 7.17 -7.41 3.98
CA ALA A 316 5.83 -7.85 3.59
C ALA A 316 5.61 -9.34 3.88
N TYR A 317 6.58 -10.19 3.50
CA TYR A 317 6.54 -11.62 3.80
C TYR A 317 6.56 -11.90 5.31
N ALA A 318 7.44 -11.23 6.04
CA ALA A 318 7.56 -11.38 7.48
C ALA A 318 6.28 -10.99 8.23
N MET A 319 5.56 -9.96 7.80
CA MET A 319 4.27 -9.58 8.39
C MET A 319 3.20 -10.67 8.19
N GLY A 320 3.18 -11.33 7.02
CA GLY A 320 2.28 -12.46 6.76
C GLY A 320 2.61 -13.67 7.63
N LYS A 321 3.90 -14.01 7.74
CA LYS A 321 4.39 -15.09 8.62
C LYS A 321 4.07 -14.81 10.09
N ALA A 322 4.43 -13.63 10.57
CA ALA A 322 4.20 -13.21 11.95
C ALA A 322 2.73 -13.23 12.33
N ALA A 323 1.82 -12.89 11.42
CA ALA A 323 0.39 -12.95 11.70
C ALA A 323 -0.07 -14.37 12.07
N VAL A 324 0.41 -15.39 11.34
CA VAL A 324 0.13 -16.79 11.65
C VAL A 324 0.77 -17.19 12.97
N GLU A 325 2.03 -16.83 13.20
CA GLU A 325 2.73 -17.12 14.47
C GLU A 325 2.03 -16.49 15.69
N MET A 326 1.53 -15.26 15.57
CA MET A 326 0.76 -14.56 16.60
C MET A 326 -0.57 -15.28 16.89
N ALA A 327 -1.33 -15.66 15.86
CA ALA A 327 -2.55 -16.44 16.03
C ALA A 327 -2.27 -17.77 16.75
N LEU A 328 -1.21 -18.46 16.32
CA LEU A 328 -0.73 -19.70 16.93
C LEU A 328 -0.21 -19.49 18.37
N ALA A 329 0.26 -18.30 18.73
CA ALA A 329 0.59 -17.94 20.11
C ALA A 329 -0.64 -17.59 20.97
N GLY A 330 -1.86 -17.70 20.43
CA GLY A 330 -3.09 -17.38 21.15
C GLY A 330 -3.47 -15.90 21.12
N LYS A 331 -2.76 -15.07 20.36
CA LYS A 331 -3.07 -13.64 20.24
C LYS A 331 -4.37 -13.44 19.45
N ASN A 332 -5.05 -12.33 19.74
CA ASN A 332 -6.28 -11.92 19.07
C ASN A 332 -6.32 -10.39 19.01
N ALA A 333 -6.96 -9.83 17.98
CA ALA A 333 -7.11 -8.40 17.75
C ALA A 333 -5.79 -7.63 17.79
N VAL A 334 -4.75 -8.21 17.18
CA VAL A 334 -3.43 -7.58 17.01
C VAL A 334 -3.04 -7.48 15.54
N MET A 335 -2.05 -6.64 15.27
CA MET A 335 -1.37 -6.49 13.99
C MET A 335 0.13 -6.61 14.23
N PRO A 336 0.87 -7.42 13.44
CA PRO A 336 2.32 -7.37 13.48
C PRO A 336 2.82 -6.02 12.95
N THR A 337 3.88 -5.51 13.55
CA THR A 337 4.48 -4.22 13.17
C THR A 337 5.92 -4.39 12.76
N ILE A 338 6.43 -3.45 11.99
CA ILE A 338 7.86 -3.31 11.72
C ILE A 338 8.43 -2.33 12.74
N GLU A 339 9.38 -2.76 13.54
CA GLU A 339 10.06 -1.92 14.52
C GLU A 339 11.50 -1.67 14.10
N ARG A 340 11.82 -0.41 13.82
CA ARG A 340 13.19 0.01 13.49
C ARG A 340 14.07 -0.01 14.74
N LEU A 341 15.19 -0.73 14.66
CA LEU A 341 16.17 -0.88 15.75
C LEU A 341 17.40 0.02 15.54
N SER A 342 17.78 0.28 14.30
CA SER A 342 18.95 1.08 13.92
C SER A 342 18.78 1.63 12.51
N ASP A 343 19.32 2.82 12.25
CA ASP A 343 19.33 3.45 10.92
C ASP A 343 20.51 2.97 10.06
N ALA A 344 21.70 2.78 10.64
CA ALA A 344 22.93 2.45 9.92
C ALA A 344 23.87 1.57 10.77
N PRO A 345 24.02 0.26 10.47
CA PRO A 345 23.26 -0.47 9.46
C PRO A 345 21.77 -0.49 9.81
N TYR A 346 20.91 -0.44 8.79
CA TYR A 346 19.48 -0.54 8.99
C TYR A 346 19.12 -1.91 9.55
N ARG A 347 18.37 -1.92 10.66
CA ARG A 347 17.88 -3.14 11.30
C ARG A 347 16.46 -2.93 11.75
N TRP A 348 15.65 -3.97 11.61
CA TRP A 348 14.27 -3.99 12.06
C TRP A 348 13.94 -5.35 12.68
N GLN A 349 12.86 -5.38 13.46
CA GLN A 349 12.28 -6.60 13.99
C GLN A 349 10.75 -6.57 13.87
N VAL A 350 10.12 -7.71 14.12
CA VAL A 350 8.66 -7.81 14.21
C VAL A 350 8.23 -7.40 15.62
N GLY A 351 7.36 -6.40 15.70
CA GLY A 351 6.64 -6.02 16.91
C GLY A 351 5.16 -6.40 16.85
N GLU A 352 4.38 -5.94 17.83
CA GLU A 352 2.92 -6.11 17.85
C GLU A 352 2.21 -4.80 18.24
N ALA A 353 1.02 -4.57 17.67
CA ALA A 353 0.14 -3.48 18.06
C ALA A 353 -1.31 -3.98 18.18
N PRO A 354 -2.09 -3.49 19.16
CA PRO A 354 -3.51 -3.78 19.23
C PRO A 354 -4.25 -3.09 18.07
N LEU A 355 -5.20 -3.79 17.44
CA LEU A 355 -5.96 -3.24 16.30
C LEU A 355 -6.72 -1.95 16.67
N SER A 356 -7.18 -1.85 17.91
CA SER A 356 -7.87 -0.67 18.43
C SER A 356 -7.01 0.60 18.45
N ALA A 357 -5.68 0.48 18.51
CA ALA A 357 -4.76 1.62 18.45
C ALA A 357 -4.34 2.00 17.02
N VAL A 358 -4.67 1.15 16.03
CA VAL A 358 -4.36 1.34 14.61
C VAL A 358 -5.58 1.81 13.83
N ALA A 359 -6.76 1.30 14.18
CA ALA A 359 -8.02 1.63 13.53
C ALA A 359 -8.29 3.15 13.55
N ASN A 360 -8.60 3.72 12.39
CA ASN A 360 -9.01 5.12 12.19
C ASN A 360 -7.98 6.18 12.63
N VAL A 361 -6.69 5.82 12.69
CA VAL A 361 -5.58 6.75 12.97
C VAL A 361 -4.65 6.79 11.75
N GLU A 362 -4.25 7.99 11.32
CA GLU A 362 -3.38 8.19 10.17
C GLU A 362 -2.03 8.82 10.56
N LYS A 363 -0.94 8.26 10.02
CA LYS A 363 0.43 8.78 10.13
C LYS A 363 0.73 9.71 8.95
N LYS A 364 0.73 11.02 9.18
CA LYS A 364 1.14 12.04 8.19
C LYS A 364 2.65 12.19 8.09
N LEU A 365 3.13 12.78 6.99
CA LEU A 365 4.54 13.16 6.85
C LEU A 365 4.88 14.25 7.89
N PRO A 366 5.88 14.04 8.76
CA PRO A 366 6.26 15.05 9.75
C PRO A 366 6.71 16.36 9.08
N ARG A 367 6.37 17.52 9.66
CA ARG A 367 6.77 18.83 9.08
C ARG A 367 8.29 18.97 8.97
N ASP A 368 9.05 18.41 9.90
CA ASP A 368 10.51 18.44 9.91
C ASP A 368 11.17 17.44 8.94
N PHE A 369 10.37 16.66 8.20
CA PHE A 369 10.81 15.88 7.04
C PHE A 369 10.81 16.73 5.77
N ILE A 370 10.12 17.87 5.78
CA ILE A 370 10.02 18.80 4.66
C ILE A 370 10.96 19.98 4.94
N THR A 371 11.67 20.42 3.91
CA THR A 371 12.54 21.61 3.93
C THR A 371 11.79 22.89 4.35
N ALA A 372 12.53 23.93 4.74
CA ALA A 372 11.94 25.18 5.21
C ALA A 372 11.11 25.87 4.12
N ASP A 373 11.57 25.85 2.87
CA ASP A 373 10.88 26.41 1.71
C ASP A 373 9.70 25.55 1.22
N GLY A 374 9.55 24.33 1.74
CA GLY A 374 8.42 23.45 1.44
C GLY A 374 8.57 22.61 0.16
N PHE A 375 9.71 22.68 -0.55
CA PHE A 375 9.86 22.08 -1.88
C PHE A 375 10.81 20.88 -1.98
N GLY A 376 11.30 20.39 -0.85
CA GLY A 376 12.22 19.24 -0.79
C GLY A 376 12.18 18.51 0.54
N ILE A 377 12.94 17.42 0.64
CA ILE A 377 13.05 16.61 1.87
C ILE A 377 14.28 17.00 2.70
N THR A 378 14.21 16.82 4.01
CA THR A 378 15.36 17.04 4.92
C THR A 378 16.23 15.79 5.05
N GLU A 379 17.43 15.93 5.62
CA GLU A 379 18.28 14.77 6.00
C GLU A 379 17.59 13.81 6.98
N LYS A 380 16.67 14.32 7.82
CA LYS A 380 15.87 13.49 8.71
C LYS A 380 14.94 12.58 7.91
N ALA A 381 14.28 13.13 6.88
CA ALA A 381 13.46 12.34 5.96
C ALA A 381 14.30 11.33 5.18
N ARG A 382 15.46 11.74 4.66
CA ARG A 382 16.37 10.86 3.92
C ARG A 382 16.82 9.67 4.76
N ARG A 383 17.19 9.90 6.03
CA ARG A 383 17.56 8.83 6.99
C ARG A 383 16.44 7.81 7.23
N TYR A 384 15.20 8.27 7.28
CA TYR A 384 14.05 7.38 7.44
C TYR A 384 13.73 6.61 6.16
N LEU A 385 13.68 7.30 5.02
CA LEU A 385 13.21 6.76 3.73
C LEU A 385 14.24 5.88 3.02
N GLN A 386 15.52 6.23 3.07
CA GLN A 386 16.58 5.57 2.29
C GLN A 386 16.63 4.05 2.55
N PRO A 387 16.62 3.56 3.81
CA PRO A 387 16.70 2.12 4.04
C PRO A 387 15.48 1.35 3.53
N LEU A 388 14.33 2.01 3.39
CA LEU A 388 13.09 1.36 2.96
C LEU A 388 13.08 1.01 1.47
N ILE A 389 13.96 1.63 0.68
CA ILE A 389 14.13 1.36 -0.75
C ILE A 389 15.37 0.50 -1.05
N GLU A 390 16.12 0.07 -0.03
CA GLU A 390 17.38 -0.65 -0.24
C GLU A 390 17.16 -2.07 -0.78
N GLY A 391 18.02 -2.41 -1.74
CA GLY A 391 18.12 -3.71 -2.38
C GLY A 391 17.09 -3.93 -3.50
N GLU A 392 17.49 -4.79 -4.43
CA GLU A 392 16.67 -5.21 -5.57
C GLU A 392 16.23 -6.66 -5.37
N ASP A 393 14.94 -6.90 -5.59
CA ASP A 393 14.38 -8.25 -5.66
C ASP A 393 13.69 -8.35 -7.02
N TYR A 394 14.38 -8.87 -8.03
CA TYR A 394 13.82 -8.99 -9.37
C TYR A 394 13.00 -10.28 -9.51
N PRO A 395 11.81 -10.25 -10.15
CA PRO A 395 11.11 -11.47 -10.50
C PRO A 395 11.90 -12.28 -11.54
N PRO A 396 11.65 -13.58 -11.69
CA PRO A 396 12.13 -14.33 -12.85
C PRO A 396 11.52 -13.79 -14.15
N TYR A 397 12.23 -13.93 -15.27
CA TYR A 397 11.78 -13.45 -16.58
C TYR A 397 11.69 -14.60 -17.58
N VAL A 398 10.65 -14.55 -18.44
CA VAL A 398 10.44 -15.46 -19.57
C VAL A 398 10.06 -14.60 -20.78
N ASN A 399 10.73 -14.80 -21.91
CA ASN A 399 10.49 -14.05 -23.15
C ASN A 399 10.60 -12.52 -22.98
N GLY A 400 11.50 -12.05 -22.12
CA GLY A 400 11.74 -10.62 -21.88
C GLY A 400 10.73 -9.93 -20.95
N LEU A 401 9.76 -10.66 -20.40
CA LEU A 401 8.77 -10.14 -19.45
C LEU A 401 8.86 -10.86 -18.10
N PRO A 402 8.48 -10.20 -16.98
CA PRO A 402 8.36 -10.88 -15.70
C PRO A 402 7.40 -12.07 -15.77
N TYR A 403 7.83 -13.21 -15.24
CA TYR A 403 7.00 -14.41 -15.12
C TYR A 403 6.20 -14.35 -13.82
N TYR A 404 5.04 -13.70 -13.90
CA TYR A 404 4.08 -13.58 -12.79
C TYR A 404 3.12 -14.77 -12.75
N VAL A 405 2.88 -15.31 -11.55
CA VAL A 405 1.97 -16.44 -11.38
C VAL A 405 0.51 -15.99 -11.50
N ARG A 406 -0.32 -16.83 -12.11
CA ARG A 406 -1.78 -16.77 -11.98
C ARG A 406 -2.24 -18.05 -11.29
N LEU A 407 -2.77 -17.90 -10.09
CA LEU A 407 -3.32 -19.02 -9.32
C LEU A 407 -4.55 -19.61 -10.01
N LYS A 408 -4.86 -20.88 -9.74
CA LYS A 408 -6.08 -21.54 -10.24
C LYS A 408 -7.33 -20.96 -9.59
N ASN A 409 -7.24 -20.54 -8.33
CA ASN A 409 -8.31 -19.96 -7.53
C ASN A 409 -9.60 -20.80 -7.55
N ILE A 410 -9.45 -22.12 -7.31
CA ILE A 410 -10.59 -23.05 -7.29
C ILE A 410 -11.50 -22.74 -6.10
N LEU A 411 -12.80 -22.57 -6.38
CA LEU A 411 -13.79 -22.25 -5.35
C LEU A 411 -14.17 -23.48 -4.52
N VAL A 412 -14.42 -23.23 -3.24
CA VAL A 412 -15.01 -24.17 -2.30
C VAL A 412 -16.52 -24.25 -2.58
N PRO A 413 -17.14 -25.44 -2.54
CA PRO A 413 -18.60 -25.55 -2.59
C PRO A 413 -19.26 -24.77 -1.46
N LYS A 414 -20.30 -24.00 -1.80
CA LYS A 414 -21.15 -23.33 -0.81
C LYS A 414 -21.83 -24.35 0.11
N LYS A 415 -22.01 -23.97 1.37
CA LYS A 415 -22.62 -24.78 2.43
C LYS A 415 -23.86 -24.10 3.02
N LEU A 416 -23.97 -22.78 2.93
CA LEU A 416 -25.15 -22.08 3.43
C LEU A 416 -26.29 -22.16 2.39
N PRO A 417 -27.55 -22.32 2.86
CA PRO A 417 -28.70 -22.51 1.97
C PRO A 417 -29.17 -21.21 1.30
N GLU A 418 -28.85 -20.05 1.88
CA GLU A 418 -29.29 -18.74 1.40
C GLU A 418 -28.11 -17.95 0.83
N ASP A 419 -28.31 -17.42 -0.38
CA ASP A 419 -27.43 -16.43 -0.98
C ASP A 419 -27.59 -15.09 -0.23
N PHE A 420 -26.49 -14.36 -0.10
CA PHE A 420 -26.47 -13.05 0.54
C PHE A 420 -26.49 -11.93 -0.52
N THR A 421 -27.33 -10.92 -0.30
CA THR A 421 -27.39 -9.72 -1.17
C THR A 421 -26.65 -8.58 -0.48
N LEU A 422 -25.68 -7.99 -1.18
CA LEU A 422 -24.80 -6.92 -0.68
C LEU A 422 -25.46 -5.54 -0.55
#